data_AF-A0A522T5V9-F1
#
_entry.id   AF-A0A522T5V9-F1
#
_cell.length_a   1.000
_cell.length_b   1.000
_cell.length_c   1.000
_cell.angle_alpha   90.00
_cell.angle_beta   90.00
_cell.angle_gamma   90.00
#
_symmetry.space_group_name_H-M   'P 1'
#
loop_
_entity.id
_entity.type
_entity.pdbx_description
1 polymer ?
#
loop_
_entity_poly.entity_id
_entity_poly.type
_entity_poly.pdbx_seq_one_letter_code
_entity_poly.pdbx_strand_id
1 'polypeptide(L)'
;MPANGGFEHSLGRLEAIVKELESAELPLERSVQLFEEGMKLVEECRQQLDAAEGKVEMLVKRAGEATAAPFSLHDNGSAEES
;
A
#
# COMPACT_ATOMS: atom_id res chain seq x y z
N MET A 1 -3.98 -9.33 9.74
CA MET A 1 -3.81 -7.99 9.15
C MET A 1 -2.42 -7.52 9.57
N PRO A 2 -1.48 -7.20 8.65
CA PRO A 2 -0.15 -6.81 9.08
C PRO A 2 -0.22 -5.48 9.84
N ALA A 3 0.65 -5.38 10.83
CA ALA A 3 0.54 -4.49 11.98
C ALA A 3 0.56 -3.01 11.60
N ASN A 4 -0.39 -2.28 12.19
CA ASN A 4 -0.56 -0.83 12.19
C ASN A 4 0.55 -0.11 13.00
N GLY A 5 1.81 -0.56 12.85
CA GLY A 5 2.95 -0.08 13.62
C GLY A 5 4.26 -0.07 12.83
N GLY A 6 4.27 -0.52 11.56
CA GLY A 6 5.43 -0.41 10.68
C GLY A 6 5.51 0.99 10.06
N PHE A 7 4.55 1.33 9.20
CA PHE A 7 4.53 2.60 8.45
C PHE A 7 4.58 3.83 9.35
N GLU A 8 3.68 3.94 10.33
CA GLU A 8 3.60 5.09 11.24
C GLU A 8 4.87 5.24 12.07
N HIS A 9 5.50 4.11 12.44
CA HIS A 9 6.76 4.12 13.16
C HIS A 9 7.93 4.54 12.27
N SER A 10 8.03 3.99 11.05
CA SER A 10 9.06 4.36 10.09
C SER A 10 8.94 5.84 9.68
N LEU A 11 7.71 6.34 9.54
CA LEU A 11 7.45 7.75 9.27
C LEU A 11 7.86 8.65 10.45
N GLY A 12 7.44 8.31 11.67
CA GLY A 12 7.82 9.08 12.86
C GLY A 12 9.33 9.06 13.12
N ARG A 13 10.01 7.95 12.78
CA ARG A 13 11.46 7.85 12.84
C ARG A 13 12.13 8.73 11.79
N LEU A 14 11.61 8.77 10.56
CA LEU A 14 12.10 9.64 9.50
C LEU A 14 11.99 11.12 9.89
N GLU A 15 10.87 11.54 10.48
CA GLU A 15 10.70 12.91 11.00
C GLU A 15 11.73 13.25 12.08
N ALA A 16 12.00 12.32 13.01
CA ALA A 16 13.03 12.50 14.03
C ALA A 16 14.43 12.65 13.40
N ILE A 17 14.76 11.80 12.42
CA ILE A 17 16.03 11.85 11.68
C ILE A 17 16.21 13.20 10.96
N VAL A 18 15.17 13.70 10.28
CA VAL A 18 15.20 15.00 9.61
C VAL A 18 15.48 16.12 10.62
N LYS A 19 14.81 16.08 11.78
CA LYS A 19 15.00 17.06 12.84
C LYS A 19 16.41 17.00 13.45
N GLU A 20 16.99 15.81 13.56
CA GLU A 20 18.39 15.63 13.99
C GLU A 20 19.37 16.16 12.93
N LEU A 21 19.11 15.93 11.64
CA LEU A 21 19.91 16.42 10.51
C LEU A 21 19.89 17.95 10.39
N GLU A 22 18.82 18.62 10.84
CA GLU A 22 18.74 20.09 10.88
C GLU A 22 19.54 20.72 12.04
N SER A 23 20.07 19.93 12.98
CA SER A 23 20.88 20.46 14.06
C SER A 23 22.26 20.91 13.59
N ALA A 24 22.61 22.16 13.90
CA ALA A 24 23.87 22.79 13.49
C ALA A 24 25.13 22.17 14.13
N GLU A 25 24.99 21.41 15.21
CA GLU A 25 26.08 20.73 15.93
C GLU A 25 26.24 19.25 15.53
N LEU A 26 25.56 18.79 14.49
CA LEU A 26 25.61 17.38 14.08
C LEU A 26 26.97 17.03 13.44
N PRO A 27 27.72 16.04 13.99
CA PRO A 27 28.97 15.59 13.40
C PRO A 27 28.74 14.91 12.05
N LEU A 28 29.65 15.10 11.10
CA LEU A 28 29.55 14.53 9.74
C LEU A 28 29.29 13.02 9.71
N GLU A 29 30.02 12.24 10.52
CA GLU A 29 29.80 10.79 10.63
C GLU A 29 28.38 10.45 11.05
N ARG A 30 27.80 11.27 11.93
CA ARG A 30 26.45 11.06 12.43
C ARG A 30 25.40 11.48 11.40
N SER A 31 25.65 12.54 10.63
CA SER A 31 24.82 12.92 9.48
C SER A 31 24.76 11.82 8.43
N VAL A 32 25.88 11.17 8.12
CA VAL A 32 25.91 10.06 7.16
C VAL A 32 25.13 8.85 7.68
N GLN A 33 25.30 8.49 8.95
CA GLN A 33 24.56 7.37 9.55
C GLN A 33 23.05 7.63 9.61
N LEU A 34 22.63 8.84 9.99
CA LEU A 34 21.24 9.26 9.99
C LEU A 34 20.64 9.26 8.57
N PHE A 35 21.42 9.66 7.57
CA PHE A 35 20.99 9.61 6.18
C PHE A 35 20.80 8.18 5.67
N GLU A 36 21.73 7.26 5.96
CA GLU A 36 21.58 5.84 5.62
C GLU A 36 20.36 5.20 6.30
N GLU A 37 20.13 5.54 7.57
CA GLU A 37 18.96 5.08 8.32
C GLU A 37 17.67 5.62 7.69
N GLY A 38 17.63 6.92 7.36
CA GLY A 38 16.50 7.54 6.66
C GLY A 38 16.19 6.89 5.32
N MET A 39 17.21 6.55 4.53
CA MET A 39 17.02 5.87 3.24
C MET A 39 16.42 4.48 3.38
N LYS A 40 16.83 3.70 4.40
CA LYS A 40 16.21 2.40 4.68
C LYS A 40 14.74 2.53 5.05
N LEU A 41 14.41 3.49 5.91
CA LEU A 41 13.04 3.73 6.35
C LEU A 41 12.13 4.17 5.18
N VAL A 42 12.64 5.00 4.27
CA VAL A 42 11.91 5.41 3.06
C VAL A 42 11.60 4.20 2.16
N GLU A 43 12.56 3.30 1.96
CA GLU A 43 12.36 2.10 1.16
C GLU A 43 11.32 1.16 1.81
N GLU A 44 11.38 0.98 3.13
CA GLU A 44 10.38 0.21 3.88
C GLU A 44 8.97 0.82 3.76
N CYS A 45 8.84 2.14 3.89
CA CYS A 45 7.58 2.85 3.70
C CYS A 45 7.02 2.62 2.28
N ARG A 46 7.89 2.69 1.26
CA ARG A 46 7.48 2.48 -0.13
C ARG A 46 6.97 1.06 -0.36
N GLN A 47 7.69 0.05 0.14
CA GLN A 47 7.27 -1.35 0.04
C GLN A 47 5.92 -1.62 0.71
N GLN A 48 5.66 -0.97 1.86
CA GLN A 48 4.37 -1.10 2.54
C GLN A 48 3.24 -0.45 1.74
N LEU A 49 3.47 0.71 1.13
CA LEU A 49 2.52 1.37 0.24
C LEU A 49 2.23 0.54 -1.01
N ASP A 50 3.26 0.03 -1.68
CA ASP A 50 3.12 -0.84 -2.86
C ASP A 50 2.31 -2.10 -2.54
N ALA A 51 2.57 -2.72 -1.39
CA ALA A 51 1.82 -3.89 -0.93
C ALA A 51 0.35 -3.56 -0.64
N ALA A 52 0.07 -2.38 -0.09
CA ALA A 52 -1.29 -1.91 0.15
C ALA A 52 -2.01 -1.62 -1.18
N GLU A 53 -1.36 -0.94 -2.13
CA GLU A 53 -1.90 -0.64 -3.46
C GLU A 53 -2.25 -1.91 -4.23
N GLY A 54 -1.33 -2.88 -4.28
CA GLY A 54 -1.59 -4.17 -4.95
C GLY A 54 -2.75 -4.95 -4.31
N LYS A 55 -2.93 -4.84 -2.99
CA LYS A 55 -4.07 -5.45 -2.30
C LYS A 55 -5.39 -4.75 -2.65
N VAL A 56 -5.39 -3.42 -2.73
CA VAL A 56 -6.56 -2.64 -3.16
C VAL A 56 -6.91 -2.99 -4.61
N GLU A 57 -5.93 -3.04 -5.51
CA GLU A 57 -6.15 -3.38 -6.92
C GLU A 57 -6.77 -4.79 -7.07
N MET A 58 -6.28 -5.78 -6.32
CA MET A 58 -6.89 -7.12 -6.31
C MET A 58 -8.34 -7.13 -5.80
N LEU A 59 -8.64 -6.33 -4.77
CA LEU A 59 -10.00 -6.23 -4.23
C LEU A 59 -10.94 -5.56 -5.24
N VAL A 60 -10.48 -4.50 -5.93
CA VAL A 60 -11.24 -3.81 -6.98
C VAL A 60 -11.50 -4.75 -8.17
N LYS A 61 -10.50 -5.51 -8.63
CA LYS A 61 -10.68 -6.51 -9.70
C LYS A 61 -11.71 -7.57 -9.35
N ARG A 62 -11.64 -8.14 -8.13
CA ARG A 62 -12.64 -9.11 -7.66
C ARG A 62 -14.05 -8.53 -7.56
N ALA A 63 -14.18 -7.27 -7.13
CA ALA A 63 -15.46 -6.59 -7.08
C ALA A 63 -16.05 -6.37 -8.49
N GLY A 64 -15.20 -6.07 -9.48
CA GLY A 64 -15.59 -5.95 -10.89
C GLY A 64 -16.02 -7.29 -11.50
N GLU A 65 -15.28 -8.38 -11.26
CA GLU A 65 -15.63 -9.72 -11.75
C GLU A 65 -16.94 -10.26 -11.15
N ALA A 66 -17.24 -9.93 -9.89
CA ALA A 66 -18.50 -10.32 -9.25
C ALA A 66 -19.75 -9.68 -9.89
N THR A 67 -19.59 -8.60 -10.67
CA THR A 67 -20.69 -7.96 -11.42
C THR A 67 -20.82 -8.47 -12.86
N ALA A 68 -19.86 -9.26 -13.35
CA ALA A 68 -19.78 -9.73 -14.73
C ALA A 68 -20.18 -11.21 -14.88
N ALA A 69 -21.07 -11.73 -14.02
CA ALA A 69 -21.73 -12.98 -14.34
C ALA A 69 -22.76 -12.70 -15.46
N PRO A 70 -22.60 -13.25 -16.68
CA PRO A 70 -23.65 -13.15 -17.68
C PRO A 70 -24.91 -13.80 -17.11
N PHE A 71 -25.96 -13.00 -16.95
CA PHE A 71 -27.25 -13.49 -16.56
C PHE A 71 -27.78 -14.33 -17.72
N SER A 72 -27.64 -15.66 -17.64
CA SER A 72 -28.27 -16.57 -18.60
C SER A 72 -29.77 -16.53 -18.37
N LEU A 73 -30.46 -15.66 -19.14
CA LEU A 73 -31.89 -15.80 -19.39
C LEU A 73 -32.09 -17.16 -20.07
N HIS A 74 -32.48 -18.16 -19.28
CA HIS A 74 -33.11 -19.35 -19.80
C HIS A 74 -34.46 -18.89 -20.36
N ASP A 75 -34.48 -18.57 -21.64
CA ASP A 75 -35.71 -18.40 -22.41
C ASP A 75 -36.38 -19.78 -22.47
N ASN A 76 -37.19 -20.07 -21.46
CA ASN A 76 -38.15 -21.16 -21.49
C ASN A 76 -39.41 -20.67 -22.21
N GLY A 77 -39.29 -20.43 -23.51
CA GLY A 77 -40.42 -20.26 -24.41
C GLY A 77 -41.13 -21.60 -24.67
N SER A 78 -41.86 -22.08 -23.67
CA SER A 78 -42.93 -23.06 -23.87
C SER A 78 -44.20 -22.32 -24.27
N ALA A 79 -44.66 -22.48 -25.51
CA ALA A 79 -46.05 -22.45 -25.99
C ALA A 79 -45.99 -22.54 -27.53
N GLU A 80 -46.34 -23.68 -28.14
CA GLU A 80 -47.66 -23.92 -28.75
C GLU A 80 -47.94 -22.86 -29.85
N GLU A 81 -48.10 -23.22 -31.13
CA GLU A 81 -49.33 -23.84 -31.62
C GLU A 81 -49.19 -24.25 -33.12
N SER A 82 -49.71 -25.44 -33.44
CA SER A 82 -50.26 -25.95 -34.73
C SER A 82 -49.42 -26.00 -36.01
#